data_AF-A0AAJ6QXX7-F1
#
_entry.id   AF-A0AAJ6QXX7-F1
#
_cell.length_a   1.000
_cell.length_b   1.000
_cell.length_c   1.000
_cell.angle_alpha   90.00
_cell.angle_beta   90.00
_cell.angle_gamma   90.00
#
_symmetry.space_group_name_H-M   'P 1'
#
loop_
_entity.id
_entity.type
_entity.pdbx_description
1 polymer ?
#
loop_
_entity_poly.entity_id
_entity_poly.type
_entity_poly.pdbx_seq_one_letter_code
_entity_poly.pdbx_strand_id
1 'polypeptide(L)'
;MGKSKQQRKKQKKVILVFDENERKEFLSGFSKRKKERQRKAKVKVLTKLEGQKKKLLEEKRHIMADIVREGGIKLQDPQDLETVAGQTSTVDCGGHIVTITEFDDAYGAVKEPENEFEIADDGIIDESDLMAGGSSGDKQKIRLKQITQELKDFGVQIQPIKAALNEKAKKLKKRRQKLEEKREQESIRNKKNKFGQKAVKGFKRKKVNKHLIKD
;
A
#
# COMPACT_ATOMS: atom_id res chain seq x y z
N MET A 1 45.20 -19.75 -39.14
CA MET A 1 45.67 -19.53 -37.75
C MET A 1 44.52 -19.76 -36.77
N GLY A 2 44.30 -21.02 -36.35
CA GLY A 2 43.17 -21.42 -35.50
C GLY A 2 43.49 -21.27 -34.01
N LYS A 3 42.66 -20.52 -33.27
CA LYS A 3 42.80 -20.32 -31.82
C LYS A 3 42.38 -21.61 -31.09
N SER A 4 43.29 -22.18 -30.31
CA SER A 4 43.08 -23.40 -29.54
C SER A 4 42.01 -23.22 -28.47
N LYS A 5 41.11 -24.20 -28.34
CA LYS A 5 40.12 -24.28 -27.27
C LYS A 5 40.85 -24.37 -25.93
N GLN A 6 40.77 -23.33 -25.10
CA GLN A 6 41.25 -23.36 -23.72
C GLN A 6 40.68 -24.58 -23.00
N GLN A 7 41.53 -25.55 -22.69
CA GLN A 7 41.19 -26.68 -21.83
C GLN A 7 40.80 -26.12 -20.46
N ARG A 8 39.49 -26.09 -20.16
CA ARG A 8 38.99 -25.67 -18.85
C ARG A 8 39.59 -26.63 -17.81
N LYS A 9 40.47 -26.13 -16.94
CA LYS A 9 41.07 -26.90 -15.84
C LYS A 9 39.95 -27.58 -15.05
N LYS A 10 40.02 -28.91 -14.89
CA LYS A 10 39.03 -29.70 -14.14
C LYS A 10 38.98 -29.18 -12.70
N GLN A 11 37.83 -28.62 -12.29
CA GLN A 11 37.65 -28.14 -10.93
C GLN A 11 37.64 -29.32 -9.96
N LYS A 12 38.33 -29.18 -8.82
CA LYS A 12 38.38 -30.19 -7.76
C LYS A 12 36.97 -30.40 -7.18
N LYS A 13 36.62 -31.66 -6.87
CA LYS A 13 35.35 -32.00 -6.24
C LYS A 13 35.32 -31.40 -4.82
N VAL A 14 34.22 -30.75 -4.46
CA VAL A 14 33.97 -30.27 -3.09
C VAL A 14 33.09 -31.30 -2.39
N ILE A 15 33.57 -31.83 -1.27
CA ILE A 15 32.81 -32.76 -0.43
C ILE A 15 32.16 -31.94 0.69
N LEU A 16 30.85 -32.09 0.85
CA LEU A 16 30.09 -31.47 1.92
C LEU A 16 29.51 -32.58 2.79
N VAL A 17 29.79 -32.52 4.08
CA VAL A 17 29.25 -33.45 5.08
C VAL A 17 28.11 -32.74 5.80
N PHE A 18 26.98 -33.42 5.92
CA PHE A 18 25.78 -32.91 6.54
C PHE A 18 25.18 -34.00 7.43
N ASP A 19 24.53 -33.59 8.50
CA ASP A 19 23.59 -34.45 9.21
C ASP A 19 22.34 -34.68 8.33
N GLU A 20 21.60 -35.78 8.54
CA GLU A 20 20.52 -36.18 7.62
C GLU A 20 19.43 -35.12 7.43
N ASN A 21 19.11 -34.40 8.51
CA ASN A 21 18.12 -33.32 8.50
C ASN A 21 18.61 -32.12 7.66
N GLU A 22 19.87 -31.73 7.83
CA GLU A 22 20.49 -30.65 7.08
C GLU A 22 20.69 -31.03 5.62
N ARG A 23 21.05 -32.28 5.33
CA ARG A 23 21.14 -32.82 3.97
C ARG A 23 19.80 -32.71 3.25
N LYS A 24 18.72 -33.09 3.93
CA LYS A 24 17.36 -33.01 3.39
C LYS A 24 17.00 -31.56 3.07
N GLU A 25 17.24 -30.63 3.98
CA GLU A 25 17.01 -29.19 3.73
C GLU A 25 17.95 -28.61 2.67
N PHE A 26 19.19 -29.08 2.59
CA PHE A 26 20.12 -28.66 1.55
C PHE A 26 19.60 -29.09 0.18
N LEU A 27 19.23 -30.35 0.01
CA LEU A 27 18.75 -30.91 -1.26
C LEU A 27 17.35 -30.41 -1.66
N SER A 28 16.41 -30.28 -0.72
CA SER A 28 15.03 -29.86 -1.03
C SER A 28 14.82 -28.34 -0.92
N GLY A 29 15.71 -27.63 -0.24
CA GLY A 29 15.57 -26.20 0.09
C GLY A 29 15.98 -25.24 -1.01
N PHE A 30 16.51 -25.71 -2.15
CA PHE A 30 16.94 -24.82 -3.25
C PHE A 30 15.82 -23.88 -3.74
N SER A 31 14.59 -24.38 -3.85
CA SER A 31 13.44 -23.56 -4.24
C SER A 31 13.13 -22.49 -3.18
N LYS A 32 13.24 -22.84 -1.89
CA LYS A 32 13.09 -21.89 -0.77
C LYS A 32 14.16 -20.79 -0.86
N ARG A 33 15.44 -21.17 -0.93
CA ARG A 33 16.58 -20.24 -1.02
C ARG A 33 16.52 -19.38 -2.28
N LYS A 34 16.13 -19.94 -3.44
CA LYS A 34 15.96 -19.16 -4.68
C LYS A 34 14.88 -18.09 -4.52
N LYS A 35 13.71 -18.45 -3.97
CA LYS A 35 12.63 -17.50 -3.70
C LYS A 35 13.05 -16.44 -2.68
N GLU A 36 13.80 -16.83 -1.66
CA GLU A 36 14.33 -15.91 -0.66
C GLU A 36 15.31 -14.91 -1.26
N ARG A 37 16.27 -15.37 -2.08
CA ARG A 37 17.19 -14.49 -2.81
C ARG A 37 16.45 -13.53 -3.73
N GLN A 38 15.45 -14.01 -4.47
CA GLN A 38 14.61 -13.15 -5.31
C GLN A 38 13.86 -12.10 -4.48
N ARG A 39 13.31 -12.48 -3.33
CA ARG A 39 12.65 -11.53 -2.42
C ARG A 39 13.64 -10.49 -1.91
N LYS A 40 14.81 -10.90 -1.45
CA LYS A 40 15.89 -10.00 -0.98
C LYS A 40 16.33 -9.03 -2.08
N ALA A 41 16.47 -9.50 -3.32
CA ALA A 41 16.80 -8.65 -4.45
C ALA A 41 15.71 -7.60 -4.73
N LYS A 42 14.42 -8.00 -4.74
CA LYS A 42 13.30 -7.08 -4.90
C LYS A 42 13.24 -6.01 -3.81
N VAL A 43 13.42 -6.41 -2.54
CA VAL A 43 13.45 -5.48 -1.40
C VAL A 43 14.61 -4.49 -1.55
N LYS A 44 15.82 -4.96 -1.90
CA LYS A 44 16.98 -4.07 -2.11
C LYS A 44 16.76 -3.05 -3.24
N VAL A 45 16.09 -3.44 -4.32
CA VAL A 45 15.74 -2.51 -5.40
C VAL A 45 14.72 -1.49 -4.91
N LEU A 46 13.65 -1.95 -4.24
CA LEU A 46 12.62 -1.09 -3.68
C LEU A 46 13.19 -0.06 -2.70
N THR A 47 14.06 -0.48 -1.77
CA THR A 47 14.69 0.45 -0.80
C THR A 47 15.53 1.51 -1.48
N LYS A 48 16.21 1.17 -2.59
CA LYS A 48 16.99 2.14 -3.37
C LYS A 48 16.09 3.15 -4.07
N LEU A 49 15.02 2.68 -4.71
CA LEU A 49 14.05 3.54 -5.40
C LEU A 49 13.33 4.47 -4.41
N GLU A 50 12.91 3.96 -3.25
CA GLU A 50 12.28 4.78 -2.21
C GLU A 50 13.26 5.80 -1.62
N GLY A 51 14.53 5.44 -1.44
CA GLY A 51 15.57 6.39 -1.03
C GLY A 51 15.79 7.49 -2.05
N GLN A 52 15.81 7.17 -3.34
CA GLN A 52 15.91 8.18 -4.42
C GLN A 52 14.66 9.07 -4.47
N LYS A 53 13.46 8.49 -4.37
CA LYS A 53 12.20 9.23 -4.28
C LYS A 53 12.22 10.25 -3.13
N LYS A 54 12.69 9.84 -1.94
CA LYS A 54 12.79 10.74 -0.78
C LYS A 54 13.71 11.92 -1.04
N LYS A 55 14.89 11.68 -1.62
CA LYS A 55 15.84 12.74 -1.98
C LYS A 55 15.24 13.75 -2.97
N LEU A 56 14.51 13.27 -3.97
CA LEU A 56 13.82 14.17 -4.92
C LEU A 56 12.71 14.98 -4.27
N LEU A 57 11.98 14.39 -3.31
CA LEU A 57 10.96 15.11 -2.57
C LEU A 57 11.56 16.23 -1.70
N GLU A 58 12.72 15.95 -1.10
CA GLU A 58 13.50 16.92 -0.33
C GLU A 58 14.07 18.04 -1.22
N GLU A 59 14.58 17.70 -2.40
CA GLU A 59 15.01 18.67 -3.42
C GLU A 59 13.84 19.55 -3.88
N LYS A 60 12.67 18.95 -4.18
CA LYS A 60 11.44 19.69 -4.51
C LYS A 60 11.11 20.69 -3.40
N ARG A 61 11.11 20.22 -2.14
CA ARG A 61 10.80 21.06 -0.98
C ARG A 61 11.79 22.20 -0.83
N HIS A 62 13.08 21.95 -1.02
CA HIS A 62 14.11 22.98 -0.96
C HIS A 62 13.90 24.04 -2.05
N ILE A 63 13.70 23.63 -3.30
CA ILE A 63 13.46 24.57 -4.40
C ILE A 63 12.19 25.39 -4.18
N MET A 64 11.11 24.77 -3.69
CA MET A 64 9.89 25.50 -3.34
C MET A 64 10.14 26.51 -2.22
N ALA A 65 10.87 26.13 -1.16
CA ALA A 65 11.23 27.03 -0.08
C ALA A 65 12.11 28.19 -0.56
N ASP A 66 13.02 27.94 -1.50
CA ASP A 66 13.85 28.97 -2.12
C ASP A 66 13.00 29.95 -2.93
N ILE A 67 12.07 29.47 -3.75
CA ILE A 67 11.17 30.32 -4.54
C ILE A 67 10.30 31.19 -3.62
N VAL A 68 9.79 30.64 -2.52
CA VAL A 68 9.00 31.40 -1.53
C VAL A 68 9.86 32.49 -0.88
N ARG A 69 11.09 32.14 -0.48
CA ARG A 69 12.04 33.08 0.13
C ARG A 69 12.48 34.18 -0.84
N GLU A 70 12.76 33.85 -2.10
CA GLU A 70 13.13 34.79 -3.16
C GLU A 70 11.95 35.70 -3.55
N GLY A 71 10.72 35.17 -3.52
CA GLY A 71 9.49 35.92 -3.78
C GLY A 71 9.11 36.94 -2.70
N GLY A 72 9.92 37.12 -1.65
CA GLY A 72 9.68 38.08 -0.59
C GLY A 72 8.57 37.70 0.40
N ILE A 73 7.97 36.51 0.24
CA ILE A 73 7.00 35.96 1.20
C ILE A 73 7.83 35.35 2.32
N LYS A 74 8.15 36.15 3.35
CA LYS A 74 8.69 35.64 4.60
C LYS A 74 7.61 34.78 5.24
N LEU A 75 7.66 33.46 5.04
CA LEU A 75 7.05 32.54 5.99
C LEU A 75 7.77 32.81 7.32
N GLN A 76 7.04 33.36 8.29
CA GLN A 76 7.54 33.49 9.66
C GLN A 76 8.10 32.14 10.12
N ASP A 77 9.19 32.19 10.90
CA ASP A 77 9.97 31.05 11.31
C ASP A 77 9.09 29.87 11.77
N PRO A 78 9.47 28.60 11.48
CA PRO A 78 8.70 27.42 11.87
C PRO A 78 8.57 27.22 13.39
N GLN A 79 9.24 28.05 14.21
CA GLN A 79 9.07 28.11 15.67
C GLN A 79 7.86 28.96 16.09
N ASP A 80 7.35 29.84 15.23
CA ASP A 80 6.16 30.67 15.52
C ASP A 80 4.85 30.01 15.06
N LEU A 81 4.90 28.82 14.47
CA LEU A 81 3.72 28.07 14.00
C LEU A 81 2.74 27.68 15.12
N GLU A 82 3.11 27.84 16.39
CA GLU A 82 2.23 27.69 17.55
C GLU A 82 1.33 28.92 17.77
N THR A 83 1.52 30.00 17.01
CA THR A 83 0.70 31.23 17.06
C THR A 83 -0.19 31.43 15.84
N VAL A 84 -0.59 30.37 15.13
CA VAL A 84 -1.75 30.39 14.19
C VAL A 84 -3.07 30.43 14.99
N ALA A 85 -3.15 31.33 15.95
CA ALA A 85 -4.39 31.80 16.53
C ALA A 85 -4.78 33.03 15.70
N GLY A 86 -5.62 32.83 14.68
CA GLY A 86 -6.25 33.94 13.96
C GLY A 86 -6.79 34.95 14.97
N GLN A 87 -6.62 36.24 14.69
CA GLN A 87 -7.09 37.28 15.59
C GLN A 87 -8.60 37.11 15.77
N THR A 88 -8.98 36.69 16.98
CA THR A 88 -10.37 36.42 17.34
C THR A 88 -10.88 37.62 18.10
N SER A 89 -11.74 38.39 17.45
CA SER A 89 -12.45 39.49 18.08
C SER A 89 -13.84 39.01 18.46
N THR A 90 -14.20 39.20 19.72
CA THR A 90 -15.56 38.94 20.23
C THR A 90 -16.26 40.26 20.41
N VAL A 91 -17.37 40.45 19.69
CA VAL A 91 -18.20 41.66 19.78
C VAL A 91 -19.54 41.27 20.38
N ASP A 92 -19.91 41.93 21.48
CA ASP A 92 -21.20 41.76 22.14
C ASP A 92 -22.24 42.67 21.47
N CYS A 93 -23.25 42.05 20.85
CA CYS A 93 -24.34 42.75 20.18
C CYS A 93 -25.58 42.93 21.08
N GLY A 94 -25.40 42.91 22.41
CA GLY A 94 -26.45 43.24 23.39
C GLY A 94 -27.51 42.15 23.61
N GLY A 95 -27.34 40.99 22.98
CA GLY A 95 -28.22 39.81 23.13
C GLY A 95 -27.62 38.50 22.61
N HIS A 96 -26.51 38.58 21.87
CA HIS A 96 -25.69 37.45 21.46
C HIS A 96 -24.26 37.93 21.23
N ILE A 97 -23.29 37.03 21.43
CA ILE A 97 -21.88 37.30 21.21
C ILE A 97 -21.49 36.73 19.86
N VAL A 98 -20.93 37.57 18.99
CA VAL A 98 -20.39 37.17 17.70
C VAL A 98 -18.87 37.09 17.81
N THR A 99 -18.33 35.90 17.55
CA THR A 99 -16.88 35.68 17.46
C THR A 99 -16.47 35.73 16.00
N ILE A 100 -15.75 36.78 15.61
CA ILE A 100 -15.18 36.92 14.27
C ILE A 100 -13.75 36.39 14.33
N THR A 101 -13.45 35.40 13.50
CA THR A 101 -12.09 34.85 13.34
C THR A 101 -11.60 35.23 11.95
N GLU A 102 -10.64 36.13 11.87
CA GLU A 102 -10.02 36.50 10.60
C GLU A 102 -8.88 35.53 10.28
N PHE A 103 -8.90 34.98 9.06
CA PHE A 103 -7.84 34.16 8.51
C PHE A 103 -7.22 34.90 7.34
N ASP A 104 -5.89 34.96 7.27
CA ASP A 104 -5.21 35.45 6.06
C ASP A 104 -5.52 34.51 4.88
N ASP A 105 -6.03 35.07 3.79
CA ASP A 105 -6.40 34.35 2.54
C ASP A 105 -5.24 33.53 1.94
N ALA A 106 -4.00 33.81 2.36
CA ALA A 106 -2.80 33.07 1.95
C ALA A 106 -2.70 31.64 2.53
N TYR A 107 -3.52 31.29 3.55
CA TYR A 107 -3.40 30.01 4.27
C TYR A 107 -4.64 29.10 4.17
N GLY A 108 -5.63 29.45 3.35
CA GLY A 108 -6.92 28.75 3.25
C GLY A 108 -6.88 27.32 2.68
N ALA A 109 -5.71 26.77 2.33
CA ALA A 109 -5.64 25.50 1.59
C ALA A 109 -4.62 24.48 2.10
N VAL A 110 -4.20 24.44 3.37
CA VAL A 110 -3.45 23.27 3.87
C VAL A 110 -3.72 23.01 5.35
N LYS A 111 -4.84 22.34 5.67
CA LYS A 111 -4.94 21.51 6.87
C LYS A 111 -5.32 20.10 6.43
N GLU A 112 -4.32 19.28 6.11
CA GLU A 112 -4.52 17.84 6.13
C GLU A 112 -4.47 17.37 7.60
N PRO A 113 -5.47 16.60 8.08
CA PRO A 113 -5.41 16.03 9.41
C PRO A 113 -4.33 14.94 9.48
N GLU A 114 -3.63 14.89 10.61
CA GLU A 114 -2.72 13.83 11.02
C GLU A 114 -3.48 12.49 11.10
N ASN A 115 -3.58 11.81 9.97
CA ASN A 115 -3.89 10.40 9.90
C ASN A 115 -2.79 9.74 9.09
N GLU A 116 -2.29 8.61 9.56
CA GLU A 116 -1.47 7.68 8.80
C GLU A 116 -2.27 7.16 7.59
N PHE A 117 -2.40 7.99 6.55
CA PHE A 117 -3.06 7.62 5.31
C PHE A 117 -2.01 7.13 4.33
N GLU A 118 -2.23 5.91 3.85
CA GLU A 118 -1.64 5.44 2.61
C GLU A 118 -1.82 6.55 1.57
N ILE A 119 -0.70 7.12 1.12
CA ILE A 119 -0.68 8.18 0.10
C ILE A 119 -1.28 7.58 -1.18
N ALA A 120 -2.59 7.73 -1.31
CA ALA A 120 -3.33 7.60 -2.54
C ALA A 120 -2.89 8.77 -3.41
N ASP A 121 -2.01 8.42 -4.32
CA ASP A 121 -1.46 9.20 -5.42
C ASP A 121 -2.59 9.55 -6.41
N ASP A 122 -3.45 10.51 -6.06
CA ASP A 122 -4.51 11.00 -6.98
C ASP A 122 -4.78 12.51 -6.88
N GLY A 123 -3.87 13.25 -6.24
CA GLY A 123 -3.90 14.72 -6.18
C GLY A 123 -2.77 15.35 -6.98
N ILE A 124 -2.65 15.03 -8.28
CA ILE A 124 -1.82 15.84 -9.17
C ILE A 124 -2.59 17.13 -9.43
N ILE A 125 -2.52 18.05 -8.46
CA ILE A 125 -2.80 19.46 -8.74
C ILE A 125 -1.66 19.90 -9.67
N ASP A 126 -2.03 20.36 -10.86
CA ASP A 126 -1.10 20.90 -11.84
C ASP A 126 -0.64 22.28 -11.36
N GLU A 127 0.26 22.28 -10.37
CA GLU A 127 0.78 23.51 -9.73
C GLU A 127 1.63 24.38 -10.67
N SER A 128 1.72 24.03 -11.96
CA SER A 128 2.30 24.94 -12.97
C SER A 128 1.49 26.21 -13.17
N ASP A 129 0.19 26.21 -12.85
CA ASP A 129 -0.70 27.35 -13.08
C ASP A 129 -0.80 28.33 -11.90
N LEU A 130 -0.30 27.96 -10.71
CA LEU A 130 -0.35 28.81 -9.51
C LEU A 130 0.83 29.81 -9.39
N MET A 131 1.84 29.74 -10.26
CA MET A 131 3.10 30.50 -10.12
C MET A 131 3.36 31.49 -11.27
N ALA A 132 2.30 32.12 -11.78
CA ALA A 132 2.36 33.11 -12.86
C ALA A 132 2.83 34.52 -12.41
N GLY A 133 3.22 34.72 -11.15
CA GLY A 133 3.45 36.07 -10.58
C GLY A 133 4.88 36.46 -10.21
N GLY A 134 5.89 35.57 -10.32
CA GLY A 134 7.22 35.83 -9.77
C GLY A 134 8.38 35.49 -10.69
N SER A 135 9.35 36.41 -10.77
CA SER A 135 10.68 36.29 -11.40
C SER A 135 11.59 35.26 -10.70
N SER A 136 11.06 34.11 -10.29
CA SER A 136 11.90 32.97 -9.87
C SER A 136 12.62 32.45 -11.11
N GLY A 137 13.95 32.35 -11.04
CA GLY A 137 14.79 32.05 -12.20
C GLY A 137 14.31 30.82 -12.95
N ASP A 138 14.13 30.93 -14.27
CA ASP A 138 13.55 29.89 -15.15
C ASP A 138 14.12 28.48 -14.91
N LYS A 139 15.37 28.41 -14.46
CA LYS A 139 16.08 27.18 -14.08
C LYS A 139 15.40 26.40 -12.94
N GLN A 140 14.94 27.06 -11.88
CA GLN A 140 14.29 26.41 -10.74
C GLN A 140 12.93 25.83 -11.13
N LYS A 141 12.15 26.57 -11.96
CA LYS A 141 10.86 26.08 -12.49
C LYS A 141 11.04 24.88 -13.41
N ILE A 142 12.05 24.90 -14.29
CA ILE A 142 12.40 23.76 -15.14
C ILE A 142 12.78 22.55 -14.29
N ARG A 143 13.59 22.74 -13.23
CA ARG A 143 13.99 21.64 -12.35
C ARG A 143 12.81 21.05 -11.58
N LEU A 144 11.88 21.87 -11.08
CA LEU A 144 10.65 21.38 -10.45
C LEU A 144 9.84 20.48 -11.38
N LYS A 145 9.67 20.88 -12.66
CA LYS A 145 9.00 20.05 -13.67
C LYS A 145 9.72 18.74 -13.94
N GLN A 146 11.05 18.74 -13.93
CA GLN A 146 11.82 17.50 -14.05
C GLN A 146 11.62 16.59 -12.83
N ILE A 147 11.67 17.14 -11.62
CA ILE A 147 11.48 16.38 -10.39
C ILE A 147 10.08 15.77 -10.34
N THR A 148 9.03 16.50 -10.73
CA THR A 148 7.66 15.95 -10.76
C THR A 148 7.54 14.79 -11.75
N GLN A 149 8.19 14.87 -12.91
CA GLN A 149 8.23 13.77 -13.87
C GLN A 149 9.00 12.56 -13.32
N GLU A 150 10.18 12.78 -12.74
CA GLU A 150 10.98 11.72 -12.13
C GLU A 150 10.18 11.00 -11.01
N LEU A 151 9.45 11.74 -10.17
CA LEU A 151 8.60 11.16 -9.13
C LEU A 151 7.49 10.26 -9.69
N LYS A 152 6.88 10.63 -10.83
CA LYS A 152 5.89 9.79 -11.54
C LYS A 152 6.55 8.50 -12.03
N ASP A 153 7.73 8.59 -12.64
CA ASP A 153 8.46 7.43 -13.15
C ASP A 153 8.85 6.45 -12.03
N PHE A 154 9.25 6.97 -10.86
CA PHE A 154 9.47 6.15 -9.67
C PHE A 154 8.20 5.45 -9.20
N GLY A 155 7.04 6.12 -9.25
CA GLY A 155 5.74 5.52 -8.95
C GLY A 155 5.48 4.27 -9.81
N VAL A 156 5.62 4.40 -11.13
CA VAL A 156 5.46 3.32 -12.11
C VAL A 156 6.40 2.14 -11.83
N GLN A 157 7.65 2.42 -11.43
CA GLN A 157 8.62 1.36 -11.11
C GLN A 157 8.38 0.68 -9.76
N ILE A 158 7.94 1.41 -8.74
CA ILE A 158 7.77 0.91 -7.37
C ILE A 158 6.51 0.03 -7.25
N GLN A 159 5.40 0.44 -7.86
CA GLN A 159 4.11 -0.27 -7.77
C GLN A 159 4.19 -1.78 -8.10
N PRO A 160 4.77 -2.22 -9.24
CA PRO A 160 4.83 -3.64 -9.57
C PRO A 160 5.69 -4.44 -8.58
N ILE A 161 6.74 -3.83 -8.02
CA ILE A 161 7.61 -4.47 -7.03
C ILE A 161 6.86 -4.66 -5.71
N LYS A 162 6.11 -3.64 -5.26
CA LYS A 162 5.24 -3.70 -4.07
C LYS A 162 4.14 -4.75 -4.24
N ALA A 163 3.45 -4.74 -5.37
CA ALA A 163 2.43 -5.74 -5.69
C ALA A 163 3.00 -7.18 -5.66
N ALA A 164 4.17 -7.38 -6.25
CA ALA A 164 4.81 -8.69 -6.29
C ALA A 164 5.28 -9.20 -4.91
N LEU A 165 5.59 -8.31 -3.96
CA LEU A 165 5.89 -8.69 -2.57
C LEU A 165 4.62 -9.08 -1.80
N ASN A 166 3.50 -8.39 -2.07
CA ASN A 166 2.23 -8.59 -1.36
C ASN A 166 1.34 -9.71 -1.92
N GLU A 167 1.63 -10.20 -3.13
CA GLU A 167 0.96 -11.34 -3.78
C GLU A 167 0.75 -12.56 -2.87
N LYS A 168 1.77 -12.94 -2.08
CA LYS A 168 1.66 -14.10 -1.16
C LYS A 168 0.70 -13.85 -0.01
N ALA A 169 0.72 -12.64 0.56
CA ALA A 169 -0.19 -12.25 1.63
C ALA A 169 -1.64 -12.23 1.12
N LYS A 170 -1.86 -11.68 -0.07
CA LYS A 170 -3.19 -11.69 -0.73
C LYS A 170 -3.68 -13.11 -1.01
N LYS A 171 -2.83 -13.99 -1.56
CA LYS A 171 -3.16 -15.41 -1.82
C LYS A 171 -3.48 -16.17 -0.52
N LEU A 172 -2.77 -15.89 0.57
CA LEU A 172 -3.04 -16.51 1.87
C LEU A 172 -4.39 -16.05 2.44
N LYS A 173 -4.66 -14.73 2.44
CA LYS A 173 -5.94 -14.17 2.88
C LYS A 173 -7.11 -14.77 2.08
N LYS A 174 -6.99 -14.84 0.75
CA LYS A 174 -8.01 -15.45 -0.13
C LYS A 174 -8.24 -16.93 0.16
N ARG A 175 -7.19 -17.71 0.47
CA ARG A 175 -7.33 -19.12 0.87
C ARG A 175 -8.05 -19.26 2.21
N ARG A 176 -7.77 -18.38 3.16
CA ARG A 176 -8.42 -18.39 4.48
C ARG A 176 -9.91 -18.04 4.36
N GLN A 177 -10.25 -16.98 3.62
CA GLN A 177 -11.64 -16.59 3.35
C GLN A 177 -12.43 -17.73 2.71
N LYS A 178 -11.89 -18.36 1.66
CA LYS A 178 -12.55 -19.53 1.02
C LYS A 178 -12.75 -20.72 1.97
N LEU A 179 -11.88 -20.91 2.96
CA LEU A 179 -12.02 -21.98 3.95
C LEU A 179 -13.15 -21.65 4.95
N GLU A 180 -13.23 -20.38 5.38
CA GLU A 180 -14.27 -19.88 6.26
C GLU A 180 -15.65 -19.95 5.57
N GLU A 181 -15.76 -19.50 4.32
CA GLU A 181 -16.98 -19.63 3.50
C GLU A 181 -17.45 -21.09 3.38
N LYS A 182 -16.53 -22.03 3.14
CA LYS A 182 -16.87 -23.46 3.08
C LYS A 182 -17.40 -23.99 4.40
N ARG A 183 -16.78 -23.60 5.53
CA ARG A 183 -17.23 -24.00 6.87
C ARG A 183 -18.62 -23.44 7.18
N GLU A 184 -18.88 -22.19 6.79
CA GLU A 184 -20.20 -21.58 6.96
C GLU A 184 -21.27 -22.31 6.14
N GLN A 185 -21.00 -22.60 4.86
CA GLN A 185 -21.91 -23.36 4.00
C GLN A 185 -22.22 -24.75 4.57
N GLU A 186 -21.20 -25.48 5.06
CA GLU A 186 -21.39 -26.77 5.72
C GLU A 186 -22.23 -26.64 6.99
N SER A 187 -22.01 -25.59 7.79
CA SER A 187 -22.80 -25.34 9.01
C SER A 187 -24.28 -25.08 8.68
N ILE A 188 -24.56 -24.33 7.61
CA ILE A 188 -25.93 -24.04 7.14
C ILE A 188 -26.58 -25.32 6.62
N ARG A 189 -25.86 -26.13 5.84
CA ARG A 189 -26.35 -27.43 5.33
C ARG A 189 -26.68 -28.39 6.48
N ASN A 190 -25.82 -28.46 7.49
CA ASN A 190 -26.03 -29.29 8.67
C ASN A 190 -27.23 -28.82 9.52
N LYS A 191 -27.44 -27.51 9.66
CA LYS A 191 -28.65 -26.94 10.30
C LYS A 191 -29.92 -27.31 9.54
N LYS A 192 -29.95 -27.18 8.21
CA LYS A 192 -31.10 -27.57 7.37
C LYS A 192 -31.42 -29.07 7.49
N ASN A 193 -30.40 -29.93 7.48
CA ASN A 193 -30.59 -31.38 7.65
C ASN A 193 -31.16 -31.75 9.04
N LYS A 194 -30.75 -31.04 10.11
CA LYS A 194 -31.30 -31.25 11.46
C LYS A 194 -32.78 -30.83 11.58
N PHE A 195 -33.21 -29.79 10.86
CA PHE A 195 -34.62 -29.38 10.83
C PHE A 195 -35.48 -30.35 10.00
N GLY A 196 -34.97 -30.85 8.86
CA GLY A 196 -35.68 -31.82 8.02
C GLY A 196 -35.92 -33.18 8.70
N GLN A 197 -34.98 -33.67 9.53
CA GLN A 197 -35.15 -34.94 10.24
C GLN A 197 -36.17 -34.88 11.39
N LYS A 198 -36.46 -33.69 11.95
CA LYS A 198 -37.49 -33.56 13.00
C LYS A 198 -38.92 -33.64 12.43
N ALA A 199 -39.14 -33.29 11.16
CA ALA A 199 -40.47 -33.32 10.54
C ALA A 199 -40.94 -34.72 10.13
N VAL A 200 -40.02 -35.66 9.86
CA VAL A 200 -40.37 -36.99 9.29
C VAL A 200 -40.73 -38.04 10.36
N LYS A 201 -40.44 -37.80 11.64
CA LYS A 201 -40.74 -38.77 12.73
C LYS A 201 -42.24 -38.86 13.11
N GLY A 202 -43.13 -38.09 12.48
CA GLY A 202 -44.56 -38.04 12.82
C GLY A 202 -45.51 -38.92 12.01
N PHE A 203 -45.14 -39.42 10.81
CA PHE A 203 -46.09 -40.10 9.92
C PHE A 203 -45.88 -41.62 9.88
N LYS A 204 -46.35 -42.33 10.91
CA LYS A 204 -46.55 -43.79 10.83
C LYS A 204 -47.73 -44.09 9.90
N ARG A 205 -47.46 -44.49 8.65
CA ARG A 205 -48.48 -44.97 7.72
C ARG A 205 -49.05 -46.31 8.22
N LYS A 206 -50.33 -46.33 8.61
CA LYS A 206 -51.06 -47.57 8.91
C LYS A 206 -51.18 -48.40 7.62
N LYS A 207 -50.63 -49.61 7.60
CA LYS A 207 -50.84 -50.59 6.53
C LYS A 207 -52.27 -51.13 6.64
N VAL A 208 -53.10 -50.91 5.63
CA VAL A 208 -54.42 -51.52 5.53
C VAL A 208 -54.27 -52.82 4.72
N ASN A 209 -54.57 -53.96 5.35
CA ASN A 209 -54.58 -55.27 4.70
C ASN A 209 -55.75 -55.35 3.71
N LYS A 210 -55.45 -55.50 2.41
CA LYS A 210 -56.43 -55.83 1.37
C LYS A 210 -56.61 -57.34 1.29
N HIS A 211 -57.41 -57.92 2.18
CA HIS A 211 -58.06 -59.20 1.93
C HIS A 211 -59.52 -59.05 2.36
N LEU A 212 -60.41 -59.06 1.37
CA LEU A 212 -61.81 -59.48 1.39
C LEU A 212 -62.49 -58.78 0.20
N ILE A 213 -62.76 -59.53 -0.86
CA ILE A 213 -64.07 -59.61 -1.52
C ILE A 213 -64.05 -61.01 -2.17
N LYS A 214 -64.79 -61.92 -1.54
CA LYS A 214 -65.43 -63.04 -2.22
C LYS A 214 -66.81 -62.53 -2.62
N ASP A 215 -67.14 -62.62 -3.90
CA ASP A 215 -68.27 -63.39 -4.45
C ASP A 215 -68.33 -63.12 -5.96
#